data_AF-A0A7V2AMS9-F1
#
_entry.id   AF-A0A7V2AMS9-F1
#
_cell.length_a   1.000
_cell.length_b   1.000
_cell.length_c   1.000
_cell.angle_alpha   90.00
_cell.angle_beta   90.00
_cell.angle_gamma   90.00
#
_symmetry.space_group_name_H-M   'P 1'
#
loop_
_entity.id
_entity.type
_entity.pdbx_description
1 polymer ?
#
loop_
_entity_poly.entity_id
_entity_poly.type
_entity_poly.pdbx_seq_one_letter_code
_entity_poly.pdbx_strand_id
1 'polypeptide(L)' 'LDGITELVSFADKLEAASIKTIEEGVMTKDLAQLSEAADIRVVNTEQFLVEVKKRLDAML' A
#
# COMPACT_ATOMS: atom_id res chain seq x y z
N LEU A 1 8.48 16.86 17.41
CA LEU A 1 7.24 16.13 17.07
C LEU A 1 6.13 16.82 17.82
N ASP A 2 5.13 17.32 17.09
CA ASP A 2 4.12 18.26 17.59
C ASP A 2 3.12 17.62 18.60
N GLY A 3 3.40 16.41 19.10
CA GLY A 3 2.57 15.70 20.07
C GLY A 3 1.29 15.09 19.51
N ILE A 4 1.08 15.15 18.20
CA ILE A 4 -0.15 14.67 17.54
C ILE A 4 -0.03 13.17 17.26
N THR A 5 -0.43 12.35 18.22
CA THR A 5 -0.28 10.88 18.15
C THR A 5 -1.15 10.27 17.06
N GLU A 6 -2.32 10.87 16.81
CA GLU A 6 -3.25 10.43 15.77
C GLU A 6 -2.65 10.58 14.36
N LEU A 7 -1.86 11.63 14.15
CA LEU A 7 -1.16 11.84 12.87
C LEU A 7 -0.09 10.78 12.63
N VAL A 8 0.66 10.42 13.69
CA VAL A 8 1.66 9.34 13.62
C VAL A 8 0.96 8.00 13.34
N SER A 9 -0.11 7.68 14.07
CA SER A 9 -0.83 6.42 13.87
C SER A 9 -1.45 6.30 12.47
N PHE A 10 -1.95 7.40 11.90
CA PHE A 10 -2.43 7.41 10.53
C PHE A 10 -1.30 7.12 9.53
N ALA A 11 -0.13 7.74 9.71
CA ALA A 11 1.04 7.50 8.85
C ALA A 11 1.49 6.03 8.91
N ASP A 12 1.57 5.45 10.11
CA ASP A 12 1.92 4.04 10.31
C ASP A 12 0.96 3.11 9.57
N LYS A 13 -0.35 3.37 9.66
CA LYS A 13 -1.38 2.59 8.95
C LYS A 13 -1.30 2.75 7.42
N LEU A 14 -1.02 3.95 6.93
CA LEU A 14 -0.86 4.21 5.49
C LEU A 14 0.36 3.48 4.91
N GLU A 15 1.47 3.48 5.65
CA GLU A 15 2.67 2.73 5.28
C GLU A 15 2.39 1.22 5.27
N ALA A 16 1.78 0.68 6.33
CA ALA A 16 1.40 -0.72 6.41
C ALA A 16 0.43 -1.14 5.29
N ALA A 17 -0.56 -0.30 4.96
CA ALA A 17 -1.49 -0.55 3.86
C ALA A 17 -0.77 -0.58 2.49
N SER A 18 0.23 0.27 2.30
CA SER A 18 1.03 0.32 1.06
C SER A 18 1.87 -0.94 0.88
N ILE A 19 2.57 -1.37 1.94
CA ILE A 19 3.37 -2.60 1.95
C ILE A 19 2.46 -3.81 1.68
N LYS A 20 1.35 -3.91 2.42
CA LYS A 20 0.39 -5.00 2.26
C LYS A 20 -0.17 -5.11 0.83
N THR A 21 -0.36 -3.98 0.15
CA THR A 21 -0.82 -3.98 -1.25
C THR A 21 0.17 -4.69 -2.16
N ILE A 22 1.47 -4.42 -1.98
CA ILE A 22 2.56 -5.02 -2.76
C ILE A 22 2.74 -6.50 -2.41
N GLU A 23 2.71 -6.84 -1.11
CA GLU A 23 2.84 -8.23 -0.63
C GLU A 23 1.71 -9.14 -1.11
N GLU A 24 0.52 -8.60 -1.29
CA GLU A 24 -0.63 -9.30 -1.89
C GLU A 24 -0.56 -9.33 -3.44
N GLY A 25 0.58 -8.96 -4.01
CA GLY A 25 0.85 -9.06 -5.45
C GLY A 25 0.31 -7.90 -6.29
N VAL A 26 -0.30 -6.89 -5.69
CA VAL A 26 -0.86 -5.74 -6.41
C VAL A 26 0.17 -4.62 -6.45
N MET A 27 0.71 -4.32 -7.63
CA MET A 27 1.78 -3.32 -7.75
C MET A 27 1.82 -2.66 -9.12
N THR A 28 2.55 -1.56 -9.24
CA THR A 28 2.84 -0.89 -10.51
C THR A 28 3.91 -1.64 -11.31
N LYS A 29 4.01 -1.32 -12.60
CA LYS A 29 4.85 -2.06 -13.57
C LYS A 29 6.34 -2.07 -13.21
N ASP A 30 6.84 -0.99 -12.64
CA ASP A 30 8.22 -0.84 -12.17
C ASP A 30 8.56 -1.83 -11.05
N LEU A 31 7.68 -1.97 -10.05
CA LEU A 31 7.88 -2.95 -8.97
C LEU A 31 7.73 -4.39 -9.47
N ALA A 32 6.80 -4.63 -10.40
CA ALA A 32 6.61 -5.95 -10.99
C ALA A 32 7.85 -6.47 -11.74
N GLN A 33 8.67 -5.58 -12.31
CA GLN A 33 9.93 -5.95 -12.97
C GLN A 33 11.03 -6.41 -12.00
N LEU A 34 10.87 -6.11 -10.70
CA LEU A 34 11.82 -6.45 -9.64
C LEU A 34 11.31 -7.58 -8.72
N SER A 35 10.06 -8.00 -8.88
CA SER A 35 9.37 -8.90 -7.96
C SER A 35 9.52 -10.37 -8.37
N GLU A 36 9.71 -11.24 -7.36
CA GLU A 36 9.74 -12.70 -7.51
C GLU A 36 8.41 -13.37 -7.10
N ALA A 37 7.37 -12.57 -6.81
CA ALA A 37 6.07 -13.08 -6.41
C ALA A 37 5.42 -13.91 -7.53
N ALA A 38 4.81 -15.04 -7.16
CA ALA A 38 4.18 -15.95 -8.11
C ALA A 38 2.93 -15.34 -8.77
N ASP A 39 2.15 -14.58 -8.01
CA ASP A 39 0.87 -14.00 -8.45
C ASP A 39 0.93 -12.47 -8.44
N ILE A 40 1.42 -11.90 -9.55
CA ILE A 40 1.51 -10.44 -9.72
C ILE A 40 0.32 -9.92 -10.53
N ARG A 41 -0.40 -8.97 -9.94
CA ARG A 41 -1.41 -8.15 -10.63
C ARG A 41 -0.85 -6.75 -10.85
N VAL A 42 -0.41 -6.47 -12.07
CA VAL A 42 0.08 -5.15 -12.47
C VAL A 42 -1.08 -4.19 -12.67
N VAL A 43 -1.03 -3.03 -12.01
CA VAL A 43 -2.03 -1.96 -12.09
C VAL A 43 -1.40 -0.61 -12.42
N ASN A 44 -2.20 0.37 -12.84
CA ASN A 44 -1.74 1.75 -12.98
C ASN A 44 -1.69 2.47 -11.62
N THR A 45 -1.13 3.69 -11.59
CA THR A 45 -0.97 4.46 -10.35
C THR A 45 -2.28 4.73 -9.63
N GLU A 46 -3.34 5.10 -10.35
CA GLU A 46 -4.65 5.38 -9.75
C GLU A 46 -5.23 4.13 -9.08
N GLN A 47 -5.20 3.00 -9.79
CA GLN A 47 -5.66 1.71 -9.27
C GLN A 47 -4.83 1.25 -8.07
N PHE A 48 -3.51 1.47 -8.09
CA PHE A 48 -2.66 1.19 -6.94
C PHE A 48 -3.10 2.00 -5.72
N LEU A 49 -3.33 3.31 -5.87
CA LEU A 49 -3.83 4.16 -4.79
C LEU A 49 -5.22 3.73 -4.29
N VAL A 50 -6.11 3.30 -5.17
CA VAL A 50 -7.42 2.74 -4.80
C VAL A 50 -7.27 1.45 -3.99
N GLU A 51 -6.33 0.58 -4.35
CA GLU A 51 -6.05 -0.67 -3.65
C GLU A 51 -5.39 -0.43 -2.27
N VAL A 52 -4.49 0.55 -2.16
CA VAL A 52 -3.96 1.01 -0.87
C VAL A 52 -5.08 1.55 0.00
N LYS A 53 -5.95 2.41 -0.56
CA LYS A 53 -7.09 2.97 0.18
C LYS A 53 -7.99 1.89 0.75
N LYS A 54 -8.34 0.85 -0.02
CA LYS A 54 -9.16 -0.27 0.47
C LYS A 54 -8.56 -0.93 1.72
N ARG A 55 -7.24 -1.10 1.75
CA ARG A 55 -6.53 -1.71 2.90
C ARG A 55 -6.42 -0.76 4.07
N LEU A 56 -6.13 0.52 3.80
CA LEU A 56 -6.12 1.56 4.82
C LEU A 56 -7.49 1.68 5.50
N ASP A 57 -8.58 1.74 4.73
CA ASP A 57 -9.95 1.82 5.25
C ASP A 57 -10.33 0.62 6.14
N ALA A 58 -9.69 -0.55 5.95
CA ALA A 58 -9.87 -1.73 6.80
C ALA A 58 -9.02 -1.70 8.10
N MET A 59 -8.05 -0.79 8.20
CA MET A 59 -7.18 -0.58 9.37
C MET A 59 -7.59 0.62 10.22
N LEU A 60 -8.41 1.51 9.68
CA LEU A 60 -8.95 2.69 10.37
C LEU A 60 -10.07 2.30 11.33
#